data_AF-A0A2T2RX09-F1
#
_entry.id   AF-A0A2T2RX09-F1
#
_cell.length_a   1.000
_cell.length_b   1.000
_cell.length_c   1.000
_cell.angle_alpha   90.00
_cell.angle_beta   90.00
_cell.angle_gamma   90.00
#
_symmetry.space_group_name_H-M   'P 1'
#
loop_
_entity.id
_entity.type
_entity.pdbx_description
1 polymer ?
#
loop_
_entity_poly.entity_id
_entity_poly.type
_entity_poly.pdbx_seq_one_letter_code
_entity_poly.pdbx_strand_id
1 'polypeptide(L)' 'EKVKELTNGHRLVAHCKAGSRSAKALGILKEAGIEGTNLKGGITAWSREVDSSVPEY' A
#
# COMPACT_ATOMS: atom_id res chain seq x y z
N GLU A 1 10.01 -5.04 -13.20
CA GLU A 1 9.32 -4.87 -14.50
C GLU A 1 7.80 -4.71 -14.40
N LYS A 2 6.99 -5.76 -14.18
CA LYS A 2 5.52 -5.63 -14.31
C LYS A 2 4.87 -4.51 -13.48
N VAL A 3 5.31 -4.34 -12.23
CA VAL A 3 4.77 -3.28 -11.35
C VAL A 3 5.07 -1.88 -11.92
N LYS A 4 6.25 -1.67 -12.51
CA LYS A 4 6.66 -0.38 -13.10
C LYS A 4 5.83 -0.04 -14.34
N GLU A 5 5.43 -1.05 -15.12
CA GLU A 5 4.49 -0.85 -16.24
C GLU A 5 3.09 -0.46 -15.73
N LEU A 6 2.62 -1.13 -14.68
CA LEU A 6 1.28 -0.91 -14.13
C LEU A 6 1.14 0.46 -13.47
N THR A 7 2.21 1.05 -12.95
CA THR A 7 2.13 2.41 -12.40
C THR A 7 1.85 3.43 -13.49
N ASN A 8 2.37 3.28 -14.71
CA ASN A 8 2.09 4.16 -15.86
C ASN A 8 2.08 5.67 -15.52
N GLY A 9 3.03 6.11 -14.69
CA GLY A 9 3.12 7.49 -14.19
C GLY A 9 2.19 7.87 -13.03
N HIS A 10 1.27 6.98 -12.63
CA HIS A 10 0.44 7.13 -11.44
C HIS A 10 1.20 6.78 -10.16
N ARG A 11 0.69 7.32 -9.05
CA ARG A 11 1.20 7.03 -7.71
C ARG A 11 0.85 5.59 -7.31
N LEU A 12 1.87 4.82 -6.93
CA LEU A 12 1.68 3.51 -6.32
C LEU A 12 1.33 3.68 -4.83
N VAL A 13 0.17 3.17 -4.41
CA VAL A 13 -0.21 3.05 -3.00
C VAL A 13 -0.37 1.57 -2.68
N ALA A 14 0.33 1.10 -1.65
CA ALA A 14 0.24 -0.28 -1.18
C ALA A 14 -0.42 -0.32 0.20
N HIS A 15 -1.34 -1.27 0.40
CA HIS A 15 -1.94 -1.52 1.70
C HIS A 15 -2.00 -3.03 1.99
N CYS A 16 -1.99 -3.36 3.28
CA CYS A 16 -2.38 -4.67 3.78
C CYS A 16 -3.32 -4.48 4.97
N LYS A 17 -3.58 -5.52 5.77
CA LYS A 17 -4.41 -5.42 6.99
C LYS A 17 -3.96 -4.31 7.95
N ALA A 18 -2.71 -4.38 8.43
CA ALA A 18 -2.15 -3.46 9.43
C ALA A 18 -0.97 -2.59 8.94
N GLY A 19 -0.71 -2.56 7.62
CA GLY A 19 0.38 -1.78 7.00
C GLY A 19 1.80 -2.39 7.04
N SER A 20 2.06 -3.47 7.78
CA SER A 20 3.41 -4.06 7.91
C SER A 20 3.89 -4.79 6.65
N ARG A 21 3.03 -5.61 6.02
CA ARG A 21 3.38 -6.37 4.81
C ARG A 21 3.54 -5.46 3.59
N SER A 22 2.70 -4.44 3.48
CA SER A 22 2.80 -3.45 2.41
C SER A 22 4.06 -2.59 2.55
N ALA A 23 4.48 -2.24 3.78
CA ALA A 23 5.77 -1.61 4.00
C ALA A 23 6.94 -2.50 3.54
N LYS A 24 6.91 -3.79 3.88
CA LYS A 24 7.92 -4.76 3.41
C LYS A 24 7.94 -4.87 1.88
N ALA A 25 6.77 -4.97 1.25
CA ALA A 25 6.66 -5.04 -0.22
C ALA A 25 7.24 -3.80 -0.90
N LEU A 26 6.98 -2.61 -0.36
CA LEU A 26 7.57 -1.36 -0.86
C LEU A 26 9.08 -1.31 -0.67
N GLY A 27 9.63 -1.91 0.39
CA GLY A 27 11.08 -2.08 0.54
C GLY A 27 11.69 -2.87 -0.62
N ILE A 28 11.09 -4.01 -0.98
CA ILE A 28 11.53 -4.84 -2.13
C ILE A 28 11.39 -4.06 -3.45
N LEU A 29 10.28 -3.35 -3.64
CA LEU A 29 10.06 -2.56 -4.86
C LEU A 29 11.03 -1.39 -4.98
N LYS A 30 11.41 -0.78 -3.86
CA LYS A 30 12.40 0.29 -3.81
C LYS A 30 13.79 -0.18 -4.26
N GLU A 31 14.19 -1.41 -3.91
CA GLU A 31 15.43 -2.02 -4.41
C GLU A 31 15.43 -2.15 -5.95
N ALA A 32 14.25 -2.26 -6.57
CA ALA A 32 14.07 -2.27 -8.02
C ALA A 32 13.83 -0.86 -8.62
N GLY A 33 14.04 0.21 -7.85
CA GLY A 33 13.84 1.60 -8.29
C GLY A 33 12.37 1.99 -8.46
N ILE A 34 11.44 1.28 -7.83
CA ILE A 34 10.00 1.57 -7.86
C ILE A 34 9.60 2.19 -6.53
N GLU A 35 9.27 3.46 -6.57
CA GLU A 35 8.78 4.21 -5.40
C GLU A 35 7.27 4.01 -5.20
N GLY A 36 6.83 4.02 -3.95
CA GLY A 36 5.41 3.89 -3.59
C GLY A 36 5.14 4.29 -2.15
N THR A 37 3.87 4.52 -1.84
CA THR A 37 3.42 4.98 -0.51
C THR A 37 2.69 3.86 0.23
N ASN A 38 3.07 3.62 1.48
CA ASN A 38 2.37 2.68 2.36
C ASN A 38 1.16 3.35 3.00
N LEU A 39 -0.01 2.71 2.99
CA LEU A 39 -1.13 3.12 3.83
C LEU A 39 -0.80 2.79 5.30
N LYS A 40 -0.52 3.82 6.10
CA LYS A 40 -0.20 3.67 7.52
C LYS A 40 -1.38 3.00 8.25
N GLY A 41 -1.08 1.97 9.04
CA GLY A 41 -2.10 1.20 9.76
C GLY A 41 -2.94 0.28 8.88
N GLY A 42 -2.73 0.28 7.56
CA GLY A 42 -3.45 -0.59 6.62
C GLY A 42 -4.95 -0.31 6.53
N ILE A 43 -5.68 -1.28 5.98
CA ILE A 43 -7.13 -1.15 5.81
C ILE A 43 -7.87 -1.08 7.16
N THR A 44 -7.31 -1.66 8.23
CA THR A 44 -7.90 -1.56 9.57
C THR A 44 -7.93 -0.12 10.08
N ALA A 45 -6.86 0.65 9.88
CA ALA A 45 -6.86 2.07 10.25
C ALA A 45 -7.81 2.88 9.35
N TRP A 46 -7.87 2.57 8.05
CA TRP A 46 -8.83 3.21 7.15
C TRP A 46 -10.28 3.00 7.59
N SER A 47 -10.66 1.76 7.93
CA SER A 47 -12.00 1.44 8.43
C SER A 47 -12.37 2.24 9.68
N ARG A 48 -11.40 2.51 10.55
CA ARG A 48 -11.65 3.21 11.83
C ARG A 48 -11.63 4.73 11.70
N GLU A 49 -10.73 5.26 10.88
CA GLU A 49 -10.39 6.69 10.87
C GLU A 49 -10.98 7.42 9.67
N VAL A 50 -11.31 6.72 8.58
CA VAL A 50 -11.72 7.34 7.31
C VAL A 50 -13.09 6.88 6.85
N ASP A 51 -13.33 5.57 6.78
CA ASP A 51 -14.56 5.01 6.23
C ASP A 51 -15.03 3.76 7.00
N SER A 52 -15.94 3.98 7.94
CA SER A 52 -16.53 2.93 8.77
C SER A 52 -17.46 1.98 8.02
N SER A 53 -17.76 2.22 6.74
CA SER A 53 -18.50 1.26 5.91
C SER A 53 -17.64 0.09 5.46
N VAL A 54 -16.31 0.24 5.46
CA VAL A 54 -15.36 -0.83 5.12
C VAL A 54 -15.23 -1.78 6.31
N PRO A 55 -15.63 -3.06 6.19
CA PRO A 55 -15.60 -4.00 7.32
C PRO A 55 -14.17 -4.32 7.77
N GLU A 56 -13.98 -4.41 9.09
CA GLU A 56 -12.76 -4.96 9.68
C GLU A 56 -12.79 -6.50 9.69
N TYR A 57 -11.66 -7.12 9.35
CA TYR A 57 -11.44 -8.57 9.38
C TYR A 57 -10.02 -8.87 9.84
#